data_AF-A0A8B9V6A0-F1
#
_entry.id   AF-A0A8B9V6A0-F1
#
_cell.length_a   1.000
_cell.length_b   1.000
_cell.length_c   1.000
_cell.angle_alpha   90.00
_cell.angle_beta   90.00
_cell.angle_gamma   90.00
#
_symmetry.space_group_name_H-M   'P 1'
#
loop_
_entity.id
_entity.type
_entity.pdbx_description
1 polymer ?
#
loop_
_entity_poly.entity_id
_entity_poly.type
_entity_poly.pdbx_seq_one_letter_code
_entity_poly.pdbx_strand_id
1 'polypeptide(L)'
;ADYNSHNLTQKFNWDLLFDGQSLFAWCSSGETGSGKTTQIPQYLYEAGIGRQGVIAVTQPRRVAAISLATRVSDEKRTELGKLVGYTVRFDDLTSDETKIKFLTDGMLLREAIGDPLLRKYSVVILDEAHERTIHTDVLFGVVKAAQKKRKELGKLPLKVCLAAMAARGGDGAWPLRSE
;
A
#
# COMPACT_ATOMS: atom_id res chain seq x y z
N ALA A 1 13.59 12.38 -19.85
CA ALA A 1 12.26 13.00 -19.97
C ALA A 1 11.91 13.54 -18.61
N ASP A 2 12.05 14.85 -18.46
CA ASP A 2 11.97 15.57 -17.20
C ASP A 2 10.61 15.38 -16.54
N TYR A 3 10.60 14.62 -15.43
CA TYR A 3 9.43 14.49 -14.56
C TYR A 3 9.36 15.76 -13.70
N ASN A 4 8.71 16.77 -14.26
CA ASN A 4 8.58 18.09 -13.68
C ASN A 4 7.71 18.00 -12.40
N SER A 5 8.35 18.13 -11.23
CA SER A 5 7.77 18.02 -9.88
C SER A 5 6.59 18.96 -9.63
N HIS A 6 6.44 20.01 -10.47
CA HIS A 6 5.39 21.02 -10.34
C HIS A 6 4.05 20.65 -11.02
N ASN A 7 4.01 19.63 -11.89
CA ASN A 7 2.76 19.18 -12.53
C ASN A 7 2.03 18.06 -11.77
N LEU A 8 2.69 17.44 -10.78
CA LEU A 8 2.13 16.32 -10.01
C LEU A 8 1.18 16.78 -8.90
N THR A 9 1.35 18.01 -8.41
CA THR A 9 0.51 18.64 -7.38
C THR A 9 -0.90 18.94 -7.86
N GLN A 10 -1.13 19.09 -9.17
CA GLN A 10 -2.44 19.46 -9.72
C GLN A 10 -3.36 18.26 -10.05
N LYS A 11 -2.83 17.03 -10.13
CA LYS A 11 -3.64 15.82 -10.43
C LYS A 11 -4.10 15.05 -9.20
N PHE A 12 -3.55 15.38 -8.03
CA PHE A 12 -3.72 14.60 -6.81
C PHE A 12 -4.20 15.54 -5.70
N ASN A 13 -5.39 15.28 -5.14
CA ASN A 13 -5.85 16.01 -3.97
C ASN A 13 -5.08 15.49 -2.74
N TRP A 14 -4.02 16.22 -2.37
CA TRP A 14 -3.18 15.91 -1.22
C TRP A 14 -3.88 16.20 0.11
N ASP A 15 -4.96 16.98 0.14
CA ASP A 15 -5.66 17.29 1.40
C ASP A 15 -6.37 16.03 1.96
N LEU A 16 -6.82 15.13 1.09
CA LEU A 16 -7.30 13.79 1.47
C LEU A 16 -6.18 12.90 2.06
N LEU A 17 -4.90 13.25 1.85
CA LEU A 17 -3.72 12.56 2.38
C LEU A 17 -3.25 13.08 3.74
N PHE A 18 -3.82 14.17 4.26
CA PHE A 18 -3.31 14.82 5.48
C PHE A 18 -4.33 15.05 6.59
N ASP A 19 -5.60 14.67 6.41
CA ASP A 19 -6.61 14.87 7.45
C ASP A 19 -6.49 13.83 8.58
N GLY A 20 -5.53 14.04 9.50
CA GLY A 20 -5.54 13.72 10.93
C GLY A 20 -5.76 12.28 11.43
N GLN A 21 -6.31 11.38 10.62
CA GLN A 21 -6.74 10.04 11.00
C GLN A 21 -6.63 9.07 9.80
N SER A 22 -5.40 8.63 9.52
CA SER A 22 -5.07 7.20 9.45
C SER A 22 -5.95 6.25 8.60
N LEU A 23 -6.63 6.72 7.55
CA LEU A 23 -7.12 5.87 6.47
C LEU A 23 -7.17 6.64 5.15
N PHE A 24 -6.34 6.26 4.20
CA PHE A 24 -6.28 6.88 2.89
C PHE A 24 -7.02 6.01 1.88
N ALA A 25 -8.31 6.25 1.70
CA ALA A 25 -9.06 5.64 0.60
C ALA A 25 -8.71 6.40 -0.69
N TRP A 26 -7.82 5.85 -1.52
CA TRP A 26 -7.48 6.45 -2.80
C TRP A 26 -8.47 6.00 -3.87
N CYS A 27 -9.51 6.81 -4.07
CA CYS A 27 -10.58 6.54 -5.02
C CYS A 27 -10.29 7.27 -6.34
N SER A 28 -9.47 6.67 -7.21
CA SER A 28 -9.26 7.18 -8.56
C SER A 28 -10.26 6.53 -9.51
N SER A 29 -11.10 7.35 -10.14
CA SER A 29 -12.04 6.97 -11.21
C SER A 29 -11.30 6.67 -12.52
N GLY A 30 -10.50 5.62 -12.54
CA GLY A 30 -9.81 5.12 -13.72
C GLY A 30 -9.87 3.60 -13.77
N GLU A 31 -10.11 3.04 -14.96
CA GLU A 31 -10.29 1.61 -15.24
C GLU A 31 -9.11 0.74 -14.77
N THR A 32 -9.35 -0.58 -14.66
CA THR A 32 -8.30 -1.59 -14.51
C THR A 32 -7.24 -1.37 -15.58
N GLY A 33 -5.96 -1.21 -15.19
CA GLY A 33 -4.88 -0.80 -16.09
C GLY A 33 -4.46 0.67 -16.00
N SER A 34 -5.12 1.48 -15.18
CA SER A 34 -4.75 2.89 -14.91
C SER A 34 -3.48 3.10 -14.07
N GLY A 35 -2.79 2.02 -13.66
CA GLY A 35 -1.48 2.09 -12.99
C GLY A 35 -1.51 2.47 -11.51
N LYS A 36 -2.64 2.40 -10.82
CA LYS A 36 -2.74 2.78 -9.38
C LYS A 36 -1.75 2.01 -8.52
N THR A 37 -1.74 0.69 -8.70
CA THR A 37 -0.91 -0.26 -7.95
C THR A 37 0.58 -0.06 -8.19
N THR A 38 0.98 0.41 -9.37
CA THR A 38 2.38 0.69 -9.69
C THR A 38 2.81 2.09 -9.27
N GLN A 39 1.96 3.11 -9.42
CA GLN A 39 2.36 4.51 -9.25
C GLN A 39 2.23 5.02 -7.81
N ILE A 40 1.18 4.63 -7.07
CA ILE A 40 0.98 5.12 -5.69
C ILE A 40 2.18 4.81 -4.77
N PRO A 41 2.70 3.56 -4.72
CA PRO A 41 3.84 3.25 -3.86
C PRO A 41 5.08 4.07 -4.21
N GLN A 42 5.29 4.33 -5.50
CA GLN A 42 6.40 5.14 -5.99
C GLN A 42 6.28 6.60 -5.56
N TYR A 43 5.09 7.20 -5.68
CA TYR A 43 4.86 8.58 -5.25
C TYR A 43 5.01 8.75 -3.73
N LEU A 44 4.50 7.80 -2.94
CA LEU A 44 4.68 7.83 -1.49
C LEU A 44 6.16 7.78 -1.12
N TYR A 45 6.91 6.89 -1.76
CA TYR A 45 8.36 6.79 -1.55
C TYR A 45 9.10 8.09 -1.91
N GLU A 46 8.82 8.68 -3.07
CA GLU A 46 9.44 9.93 -3.54
C GLU A 46 9.10 11.13 -2.66
N ALA A 47 7.84 11.24 -2.22
CA ALA A 47 7.38 12.25 -1.26
C ALA A 47 7.98 12.08 0.14
N GLY A 48 8.78 11.02 0.37
CA GLY A 48 9.35 10.69 1.67
C GLY A 48 8.35 10.09 2.66
N ILE A 49 7.12 9.81 2.20
CA ILE A 49 6.09 9.15 2.98
C ILE A 49 6.47 7.67 3.08
N GLY A 50 6.97 7.30 4.25
CA GLY A 50 7.39 5.93 4.53
C GLY A 50 8.89 5.72 4.61
N ARG A 51 9.72 6.78 4.58
CA ARG A 51 11.17 6.66 4.83
C ARG A 51 11.56 6.01 6.16
N GLN A 52 10.65 6.04 7.14
CA GLN A 52 10.84 5.44 8.46
C GLN A 52 10.60 3.92 8.48
N GLY A 53 10.19 3.32 7.36
CA GLY A 53 9.93 1.89 7.25
C GLY A 53 9.81 1.44 5.80
N VAL A 54 9.07 0.36 5.60
CA VAL A 54 8.75 -0.18 4.27
C VAL A 54 7.32 0.19 3.89
N ILE A 55 7.09 0.45 2.61
CA ILE A 55 5.78 0.55 1.99
C ILE A 55 5.38 -0.85 1.51
N ALA A 56 4.42 -1.47 2.19
CA ALA A 56 3.84 -2.75 1.79
C ALA A 56 2.70 -2.52 0.80
N VAL A 57 2.67 -3.32 -0.28
CA VAL A 57 1.58 -3.35 -1.26
C VAL A 57 1.09 -4.77 -1.37
N THR A 58 -0.12 -5.04 -0.92
CA THR A 58 -0.65 -6.40 -0.92
C THR A 58 -1.31 -6.74 -2.24
N GLN A 59 -1.28 -8.02 -2.60
CA GLN A 59 -1.92 -8.57 -3.79
C GLN A 59 -2.52 -9.94 -3.44
N PRO A 60 -3.72 -10.30 -3.89
CA PRO A 60 -4.26 -11.63 -3.61
C PRO A 60 -3.51 -12.74 -4.37
N ARG A 61 -2.87 -12.41 -5.51
CA ARG A 61 -2.22 -13.37 -6.40
C ARG A 61 -0.70 -13.23 -6.41
N ARG A 62 0.02 -14.37 -6.32
CA ARG A 62 1.49 -14.42 -6.40
C ARG A 62 2.04 -13.78 -7.68
N VAL A 63 1.45 -14.15 -8.82
CA VAL A 63 1.89 -13.66 -10.14
C VAL A 63 1.75 -12.14 -10.24
N ALA A 64 0.70 -11.57 -9.65
CA ALA A 64 0.52 -10.12 -9.61
C ALA A 64 1.60 -9.44 -8.76
N ALA A 65 1.84 -9.93 -7.54
CA ALA A 65 2.89 -9.38 -6.66
C ALA A 65 4.27 -9.37 -7.32
N ILE A 66 4.67 -10.48 -7.96
CA ILE A 66 5.96 -10.60 -8.65
C ILE A 66 6.01 -9.65 -9.85
N SER A 67 5.01 -9.71 -10.74
CA SER A 67 4.96 -8.89 -11.96
C SER A 67 4.99 -7.39 -11.66
N LEU A 68 4.25 -6.96 -10.64
CA LEU A 68 4.23 -5.56 -10.21
C LEU A 68 5.57 -5.12 -9.61
N ALA A 69 6.21 -5.97 -8.78
CA ALA A 69 7.52 -5.67 -8.24
C ALA A 69 8.58 -5.54 -9.35
N THR A 70 8.60 -6.48 -10.30
CA THR A 70 9.50 -6.44 -11.45
C THR A 70 9.28 -5.16 -12.25
N ARG A 71 8.04 -4.88 -12.65
CA ARG A 71 7.71 -3.68 -13.40
C ARG A 71 8.13 -2.39 -12.68
N VAL A 72 7.83 -2.27 -11.39
CA VAL A 72 8.18 -1.07 -10.61
C VAL A 72 9.70 -0.97 -10.40
N SER A 73 10.41 -2.09 -10.29
CA SER A 73 11.89 -2.08 -10.26
C SER A 73 12.49 -1.57 -11.57
N ASP A 74 11.94 -2.00 -12.71
CA ASP A 74 12.36 -1.53 -14.04
C ASP A 74 12.08 -0.03 -14.22
N GLU A 75 10.88 0.44 -13.82
CA GLU A 75 10.51 1.86 -13.87
C GLU A 75 11.44 2.72 -12.99
N LYS A 76 11.86 2.20 -11.83
CA LYS A 76 12.84 2.86 -10.93
C LYS A 76 14.30 2.64 -11.32
N ARG A 77 14.58 1.85 -12.38
CA ARG A 77 15.94 1.49 -12.81
C ARG A 77 16.79 0.92 -11.67
N THR A 78 16.18 0.06 -10.87
CA THR A 78 16.81 -0.62 -9.74
C THR A 78 16.74 -2.12 -9.94
N GLU A 79 17.69 -2.85 -9.38
CA GLU A 79 17.65 -4.31 -9.40
C GLU A 79 16.52 -4.79 -8.47
N LEU A 80 15.72 -5.75 -8.95
CA LEU A 80 14.68 -6.37 -8.15
C LEU A 80 15.31 -7.05 -6.92
N GLY A 81 14.76 -6.77 -5.74
CA GLY A 81 15.29 -7.18 -4.45
C GLY A 81 16.12 -6.12 -3.74
N LYS A 82 16.54 -5.04 -4.42
CA LYS A 82 17.13 -3.84 -3.79
C LYS A 82 16.03 -2.91 -3.33
N LEU A 83 15.87 -1.73 -3.95
CA LEU A 83 14.88 -0.73 -3.54
C LEU A 83 13.43 -1.25 -3.60
N VAL A 84 13.13 -2.05 -4.63
CA VAL A 84 11.83 -2.66 -4.86
C VAL A 84 12.00 -4.18 -4.78
N GLY A 85 11.15 -4.86 -4.04
CA GLY A 85 11.22 -6.32 -3.88
C GLY A 85 9.84 -6.94 -3.67
N TYR A 86 9.81 -8.27 -3.57
CA TYR A 86 8.57 -8.98 -3.28
C TYR A 86 8.75 -10.12 -2.27
N THR A 87 7.65 -10.48 -1.61
CA THR A 87 7.59 -11.72 -0.83
C THR A 87 6.29 -12.45 -1.10
N VAL A 88 6.40 -13.68 -1.55
CA VAL A 88 5.29 -14.60 -1.75
C VAL A 88 5.57 -15.91 -1.00
N ARG A 89 4.60 -16.82 -0.98
CA ARG A 89 4.83 -18.12 -0.34
C ARG A 89 5.99 -18.84 -1.03
N PHE A 90 6.97 -19.25 -0.22
CA PHE A 90 8.19 -19.96 -0.61
C PHE A 90 9.20 -19.18 -1.45
N ASP A 91 9.03 -17.88 -1.61
CA ASP A 91 9.94 -17.05 -2.40
C ASP A 91 9.95 -15.62 -1.88
N ASP A 92 11.12 -15.16 -1.45
CA ASP A 92 11.35 -13.84 -0.87
C ASP A 92 12.56 -13.20 -1.54
N LEU A 93 12.30 -12.19 -2.37
CA LEU A 93 13.31 -11.41 -3.06
C LEU A 93 13.28 -9.98 -2.52
N THR A 94 13.82 -9.83 -1.31
CA THR A 94 13.98 -8.55 -0.61
C THR A 94 15.36 -8.47 0.06
N SER A 95 15.77 -7.24 0.40
CA SER A 95 16.99 -6.95 1.15
C SER A 95 16.73 -5.84 2.17
N ASP A 96 17.74 -5.48 2.96
CA ASP A 96 17.68 -4.35 3.89
C ASP A 96 17.49 -2.99 3.17
N GLU A 97 17.82 -2.93 1.88
CA GLU A 97 17.61 -1.77 1.02
C GLU A 97 16.15 -1.63 0.56
N THR A 98 15.34 -2.68 0.66
CA THR A 98 13.96 -2.67 0.16
C THR A 98 13.08 -1.68 0.91
N LYS A 99 12.54 -0.71 0.16
CA LYS A 99 11.60 0.31 0.68
C LYS A 99 10.20 0.16 0.11
N ILE A 100 10.06 -0.46 -1.06
CA ILE A 100 8.76 -0.80 -1.65
C ILE A 100 8.70 -2.33 -1.75
N LYS A 101 7.75 -2.93 -1.04
CA LYS A 101 7.61 -4.39 -0.96
C LYS A 101 6.22 -4.80 -1.45
N PHE A 102 6.17 -5.57 -2.53
CA PHE A 102 4.95 -6.23 -2.97
C PHE A 102 4.84 -7.60 -2.32
N LEU A 103 3.69 -7.96 -1.74
CA LEU A 103 3.55 -9.24 -1.08
C LEU A 103 2.15 -9.79 -1.19
N THR A 104 1.98 -11.10 -1.06
CA THR A 104 0.62 -11.64 -1.02
C THR A 104 -0.03 -11.37 0.33
N ASP A 105 -1.36 -11.25 0.35
CA ASP A 105 -2.14 -11.04 1.58
C ASP A 105 -1.75 -12.02 2.69
N GLY A 106 -1.62 -13.31 2.35
CA GLY A 106 -1.21 -14.36 3.28
C GLY A 106 0.20 -14.19 3.86
N MET A 107 1.13 -13.54 3.13
CA MET A 107 2.47 -13.27 3.65
C MET A 107 2.43 -12.10 4.64
N LEU A 108 1.64 -11.04 4.37
CA LEU A 108 1.48 -9.95 5.34
C LEU A 108 0.77 -10.43 6.61
N LEU A 109 -0.28 -11.26 6.48
CA LEU A 109 -0.94 -11.90 7.62
C LEU A 109 0.05 -12.73 8.45
N ARG A 110 0.91 -13.52 7.80
CA ARG A 110 1.94 -14.30 8.48
C ARG A 110 2.94 -13.41 9.23
N GLU A 111 3.38 -12.33 8.62
CA GLU A 111 4.26 -11.36 9.30
C GLU A 111 3.55 -10.70 10.50
N ALA A 112 2.25 -10.41 10.39
CA ALA A 112 1.46 -9.84 11.48
C ALA A 112 1.30 -10.79 12.67
N ILE A 113 1.33 -12.11 12.46
CA ILE A 113 1.33 -13.09 13.57
C ILE A 113 2.64 -12.98 14.37
N GLY A 114 3.77 -12.80 13.69
CA GLY A 114 5.08 -12.65 14.34
C GLY A 114 5.31 -11.27 14.95
N ASP A 115 4.84 -10.22 14.28
CA ASP A 115 4.85 -8.85 14.78
C ASP A 115 3.46 -8.21 14.60
N PRO A 116 2.59 -8.30 15.63
CA PRO A 116 1.24 -7.72 15.59
C PRO A 116 1.21 -6.20 15.44
N LEU A 117 2.34 -5.52 15.69
CA LEU A 117 2.45 -4.09 15.44
C LEU A 117 2.95 -3.79 14.03
N LEU A 118 3.35 -4.79 13.23
CA LEU A 118 3.84 -4.63 11.86
C LEU A 118 5.02 -3.65 11.75
N ARG A 119 5.89 -3.52 12.76
CA ARG A 119 6.81 -2.39 12.97
C ARG A 119 7.73 -2.08 11.80
N LYS A 120 8.03 -3.08 10.97
CA LYS A 120 8.76 -2.96 9.71
C LYS A 120 8.11 -1.98 8.73
N TYR A 121 6.78 -1.86 8.77
CA TYR A 121 6.00 -1.08 7.83
C TYR A 121 5.60 0.29 8.38
N SER A 122 5.74 1.30 7.54
CA SER A 122 5.25 2.66 7.74
C SER A 122 3.96 2.92 6.96
N VAL A 123 3.77 2.21 5.85
CA VAL A 123 2.57 2.27 5.00
C VAL A 123 2.19 0.86 4.61
N VAL A 124 0.90 0.53 4.68
CA VAL A 124 0.32 -0.68 4.11
C VAL A 124 -0.76 -0.25 3.11
N ILE A 125 -0.60 -0.67 1.86
CA ILE A 125 -1.58 -0.50 0.79
C ILE A 125 -2.26 -1.84 0.58
N LEU A 126 -3.56 -1.90 0.86
CA LEU A 126 -4.40 -3.05 0.54
C LEU A 126 -4.99 -2.83 -0.85
N ASP A 127 -4.42 -3.52 -1.83
CA ASP A 127 -4.92 -3.47 -3.20
C ASP A 127 -6.03 -4.49 -3.42
N GLU A 128 -6.81 -4.28 -4.48
CA GLU A 128 -7.94 -5.14 -4.85
C GLU A 128 -8.99 -5.32 -3.72
N ALA A 129 -9.05 -4.38 -2.75
CA ALA A 129 -10.03 -4.39 -1.66
C ALA A 129 -11.49 -4.38 -2.12
N HIS A 130 -11.72 -4.06 -3.39
CA HIS A 130 -13.03 -4.13 -4.04
C HIS A 130 -13.52 -5.56 -4.31
N GLU A 131 -12.62 -6.56 -4.39
CA GLU A 131 -13.00 -7.96 -4.60
C GLU A 131 -13.66 -8.59 -3.35
N ARG A 132 -13.72 -7.88 -2.21
CA ARG A 132 -14.35 -8.29 -0.94
C ARG A 132 -14.07 -9.75 -0.56
N THR A 133 -12.80 -10.14 -0.64
CA THR A 133 -12.39 -11.48 -0.24
C THR A 133 -12.25 -11.54 1.27
N ILE A 134 -12.54 -12.70 1.86
CA ILE A 134 -12.35 -12.96 3.31
C ILE A 134 -10.91 -12.63 3.74
N HIS A 135 -9.92 -12.93 2.89
CA HIS A 135 -8.52 -12.67 3.18
C HIS A 135 -8.22 -11.17 3.31
N THR A 136 -8.78 -10.36 2.42
CA THR A 136 -8.60 -8.91 2.45
C THR A 136 -9.30 -8.27 3.64
N ASP A 137 -10.49 -8.76 4.02
CA ASP A 137 -11.24 -8.27 5.19
C ASP A 137 -10.51 -8.58 6.51
N VAL A 138 -10.03 -9.82 6.66
CA VAL A 138 -9.22 -10.22 7.82
C VAL A 138 -7.95 -9.37 7.89
N LEU A 139 -7.27 -9.17 6.76
CA LEU A 139 -6.06 -8.37 6.70
C LEU A 139 -6.31 -6.90 7.03
N PHE A 140 -7.44 -6.34 6.57
CA PHE A 140 -7.87 -5.00 6.95
C PHE A 140 -8.06 -4.89 8.47
N GLY A 141 -8.76 -5.84 9.09
CA GLY A 141 -8.94 -5.89 10.54
C GLY A 141 -7.61 -5.94 11.30
N VAL A 142 -6.69 -6.80 10.88
CA VAL A 142 -5.35 -6.94 11.47
C VAL A 142 -4.55 -5.63 11.38
N VAL A 143 -4.51 -5.03 10.19
CA VAL A 143 -3.75 -3.80 9.93
C VAL A 143 -4.35 -2.62 10.70
N LYS A 144 -5.68 -2.52 10.81
CA LYS A 144 -6.35 -1.49 11.63
C LYS A 144 -6.09 -1.69 13.12
N ALA A 145 -6.09 -2.92 13.61
CA ALA A 145 -5.73 -3.22 15.00
C ALA A 145 -4.29 -2.79 15.30
N ALA A 146 -3.33 -3.12 14.42
CA ALA A 146 -1.94 -2.70 14.54
C ALA A 146 -1.80 -1.17 14.57
N GLN A 147 -2.50 -0.47 13.67
CA GLN A 147 -2.53 0.98 13.59
C GLN A 147 -3.07 1.62 14.89
N LYS A 148 -4.23 1.15 15.38
CA LYS A 148 -4.82 1.63 16.64
C LYS A 148 -3.85 1.39 17.80
N LYS A 149 -3.26 0.20 17.89
CA LYS A 149 -2.37 -0.15 18.99
C LYS A 149 -1.08 0.67 18.99
N ARG A 150 -0.52 0.96 17.82
CA ARG A 150 0.63 1.87 17.70
C ARG A 150 0.30 3.27 18.22
N LYS A 151 -0.88 3.80 17.89
CA LYS A 151 -1.35 5.11 18.37
C LYS A 151 -1.45 5.12 19.90
N GLU A 152 -2.08 4.11 20.49
CA GLU A 152 -2.19 3.95 21.95
C GLU A 152 -0.81 3.90 22.64
N LEU A 153 0.15 3.24 22.00
CA LEU A 153 1.51 3.05 22.54
C LEU A 153 2.49 4.20 22.19
N GLY A 154 2.02 5.27 21.52
CA GLY A 154 2.89 6.37 21.07
C GLY A 154 4.01 5.94 20.12
N LYS A 155 3.80 4.87 19.35
CA LYS A 155 4.75 4.37 18.34
C LYS A 155 4.60 5.13 17.03
N LEU A 156 5.57 4.96 16.13
CA LEU A 156 5.52 5.54 14.79
C LEU A 156 4.21 5.15 14.07
N PRO A 157 3.49 6.12 13.49
CA PRO A 157 2.17 5.88 12.93
C PRO A 157 2.26 4.93 11.72
N LEU A 158 1.39 3.93 11.72
CA LEU A 158 1.16 3.09 10.54
C LEU A 158 0.09 3.74 9.67
N LYS A 159 0.44 4.10 8.44
CA LYS A 159 -0.53 4.58 7.45
C LYS A 159 -1.15 3.40 6.71
N VAL A 160 -2.46 3.45 6.48
CA VAL A 160 -3.20 2.37 5.80
C VAL A 160 -3.92 2.99 4.62
N CYS A 161 -3.64 2.49 3.43
CA CYS A 161 -4.26 2.93 2.19
C CYS A 161 -5.10 1.80 1.62
N LEU A 162 -6.32 2.11 1.20
CA LEU A 162 -7.16 1.19 0.44
C LEU A 162 -7.11 1.64 -1.02
N ALA A 163 -6.60 0.80 -1.90
CA ALA A 163 -6.70 1.00 -3.34
C ALA A 163 -7.97 0.29 -3.83
N ALA A 164 -8.98 1.09 -4.18
CA ALA A 164 -10.26 0.59 -4.68
C ALA A 164 -10.65 1.31 -5.99
N MET A 165 -11.34 0.58 -6.85
CA MET A 165 -12.03 1.12 -8.01
C MET A 165 -13.29 1.87 -7.55
N ALA A 166 -13.44 3.14 -7.93
CA ALA A 166 -14.75 3.79 -7.89
C ALA A 166 -15.57 3.32 -9.10
N ALA A 167 -16.67 2.61 -8.88
CA ALA A 167 -17.68 2.45 -9.92
C ALA A 167 -18.26 3.85 -10.22
N ARG A 168 -18.25 4.26 -11.49
CA ARG A 168 -18.97 5.46 -11.91
C ARG A 168 -20.46 5.15 -11.88
N GLY A 169 -21.15 5.58 -10.81
CA GLY A 169 -22.61 5.65 -10.76
C GLY A 169 -23.21 5.10 -9.47
N GLY A 170 -23.93 5.99 -8.76
CA GLY A 170 -25.03 5.68 -7.84
C GLY A 170 -24.70 4.87 -6.59
N ASP A 171 -24.78 5.51 -5.43
CA ASP A 171 -25.10 4.89 -4.13
C ASP A 171 -24.22 3.70 -3.70
N GLY A 172 -22.99 4.01 -3.30
CA GLY A 172 -22.08 3.05 -2.69
C GLY A 172 -21.03 3.72 -1.83
N ALA A 173 -21.46 4.58 -0.90
CA ALA A 173 -20.58 5.15 0.12
C ALA A 173 -19.88 4.00 0.88
N TRP A 174 -18.56 3.90 0.75
CA TRP A 174 -17.76 3.04 1.62
C TRP A 174 -18.00 3.49 3.07
N PRO A 175 -18.44 2.62 3.99
CA PRO A 175 -18.88 3.04 5.31
C PRO A 175 -17.64 3.28 6.17
N LEU A 176 -17.04 4.45 6.03
CA LEU A 176 -16.24 5.07 7.07
C LEU A 176 -17.06 6.24 7.60
N ARG A 177 -18.22 5.92 8.19
CA ARG A 177 -18.80 6.82 9.19
C ARG A 177 -18.25 6.40 10.54
N SER A 178 -17.52 7.36 11.09
CA SER A 178 -17.04 7.48 12.46
C SER A 178 -17.97 6.89 13.51
N GLU A 179 -17.41 6.03 14.35
CA GLU A 179 -17.64 6.01 15.79
C GLU A 179 -16.31 6.22 16.51
#